data_AF-A0A3D3JHI9-F1
#
_entry.id   AF-A0A3D3JHI9-F1
#
_cell.length_a   1.000
_cell.length_b   1.000
_cell.length_c   1.000
_cell.angle_alpha   90.00
_cell.angle_beta   90.00
_cell.angle_gamma   90.00
#
_symmetry.space_group_name_H-M   'P 1'
#
loop_
_entity.id
_entity.type
_entity.pdbx_description
1 polymer ?
#
loop_
_entity_poly.entity_id
_entity_poly.type
_entity_poly.pdbx_seq_one_letter_code
_entity_poly.pdbx_strand_id
1 'polypeptide(L)'
;MSSPTPTDSDHTYNGPHSGYTTRNIPSTTTHNRMRLRVIPLVLLLSVTVSLAQETSDYDFRRVLTSEPWTDFQGTLIPVSWSEGLLYGIDVGARPFRAFHQEFVPHDSVAVVVGTNGVFEIVTPTRFLIFDGVFTQLDSAVPGTRLSYRVDAGIEGDVLRIRYDSVRIASIAAPHTLSFELRYHFATGVFEAHYGPADTIVNKIFDAQRAPYMGLCLTTPTFTKMYGKIWPYRLPDDPWLDTARTVKFPQLFGVPQPGTVYRYSPRPTPTSVTDADGGIVGEDVDPNSVEYYDYLGRRLLHVMGQRGPVFVKPR
;
A
#
# COMPACT_ATOMS: atom_id res chain seq x y z
N MET A 1 14.68 58.09 -43.45
CA MET A 1 15.59 57.31 -44.32
C MET A 1 15.31 55.85 -44.04
N SER A 2 15.07 54.94 -44.97
CA SER A 2 14.68 54.96 -46.37
C SER A 2 14.31 53.50 -46.62
N SER A 3 13.11 53.21 -47.11
CA SER A 3 12.92 52.00 -47.92
C SER A 3 13.74 52.16 -49.21
N PRO A 4 14.18 51.06 -49.85
CA PRO A 4 13.34 50.54 -50.93
C PRO A 4 13.32 49.00 -51.07
N THR A 5 12.10 48.46 -51.22
CA THR A 5 11.52 47.78 -52.41
C THR A 5 12.43 47.44 -53.62
N PRO A 6 11.95 46.71 -54.66
CA PRO A 6 11.32 45.38 -54.77
C PRO A 6 11.85 44.63 -56.04
N THR A 7 11.22 43.53 -56.47
CA THR A 7 10.74 43.24 -57.87
C THR A 7 10.26 41.78 -57.92
N ASP A 8 8.97 41.47 -58.09
CA ASP A 8 8.08 41.57 -59.27
C ASP A 8 8.54 40.84 -60.53
N SER A 9 7.74 39.89 -60.99
CA SER A 9 7.33 39.83 -62.40
C SER A 9 6.11 38.93 -62.61
N ASP A 10 5.06 39.60 -63.09
CA ASP A 10 3.85 39.09 -63.71
C ASP A 10 4.11 38.14 -64.89
N HIS A 11 3.16 37.21 -65.11
CA HIS A 11 2.72 36.84 -66.45
C HIS A 11 1.21 36.55 -66.49
N THR A 12 0.49 37.59 -66.94
CA THR A 12 -0.53 37.59 -68.02
C THR A 12 -1.62 36.52 -68.10
N TYR A 13 -2.85 37.02 -68.07
CA TYR A 13 -4.12 36.42 -68.50
C TYR A 13 -4.38 36.63 -70.00
N ASN A 14 -5.01 35.68 -70.71
CA ASN A 14 -6.06 35.92 -71.72
C ASN A 14 -6.61 34.64 -72.39
N GLY A 15 -7.95 34.52 -72.43
CA GLY A 15 -8.70 33.74 -73.44
C GLY A 15 -10.00 33.07 -72.95
N PRO A 16 -11.19 33.56 -73.36
CA PRO A 16 -12.48 32.88 -73.19
C PRO A 16 -13.06 32.30 -74.51
N HIS A 17 -14.18 31.56 -74.38
CA HIS A 17 -15.08 30.96 -75.40
C HIS A 17 -14.64 29.57 -75.91
N SER A 18 -15.49 28.55 -76.11
CA SER A 18 -16.95 28.41 -76.13
C SER A 18 -17.27 26.92 -75.91
N GLY A 19 -18.34 26.59 -75.18
CA GLY A 19 -18.74 25.21 -74.97
C GLY A 19 -19.95 25.09 -74.08
N TYR A 20 -21.12 25.49 -74.61
CA TYR A 20 -22.41 25.18 -74.02
C TYR A 20 -22.57 23.65 -73.93
N THR A 21 -22.71 23.11 -72.73
CA THR A 21 -23.65 22.00 -72.54
C THR A 21 -24.33 22.13 -71.19
N THR A 22 -25.64 22.21 -71.33
CA THR A 22 -26.70 22.35 -70.35
C THR A 22 -26.76 21.23 -69.30
N ARG A 23 -27.18 21.68 -68.10
CA ARG A 23 -28.23 21.08 -67.23
C ARG A 23 -27.86 20.01 -66.20
N ASN A 24 -28.10 20.46 -64.95
CA ASN A 24 -28.87 19.82 -63.88
C ASN A 24 -28.23 18.66 -63.10
N ILE A 25 -27.75 19.04 -61.91
CA ILE A 25 -27.51 18.21 -60.72
C ILE A 25 -28.89 17.76 -60.16
N PRO A 26 -29.04 16.54 -59.60
CA PRO A 26 -28.92 16.43 -58.15
C PRO A 26 -28.11 15.22 -57.64
N SER A 27 -27.24 15.56 -56.69
CA SER A 27 -26.98 14.84 -55.43
C SER A 27 -26.32 13.46 -55.46
N THR A 28 -24.99 13.46 -55.54
CA THR A 28 -24.13 12.40 -54.99
C THR A 28 -24.12 12.47 -53.46
N THR A 29 -25.21 12.01 -52.82
CA THR A 29 -25.32 11.97 -51.34
C THR A 29 -25.07 10.57 -50.78
N THR A 30 -24.05 9.86 -51.26
CA THR A 30 -23.78 8.48 -50.79
C THR A 30 -22.36 8.27 -50.26
N HIS A 31 -21.42 9.19 -50.50
CA HIS A 31 -20.05 9.07 -49.96
C HIS A 31 -19.78 9.85 -48.66
N ASN A 32 -20.60 10.85 -48.32
CA ASN A 32 -20.47 11.58 -47.05
C ASN A 32 -21.23 10.96 -45.86
N ARG A 33 -22.02 9.90 -46.08
CA ARG A 33 -22.78 9.24 -45.00
C ARG A 33 -22.00 8.15 -44.26
N MET A 34 -20.87 7.69 -44.79
CA MET A 34 -20.06 6.64 -44.14
C MET A 34 -18.99 7.18 -43.19
N ARG A 35 -18.51 8.44 -43.36
CA ARG A 35 -17.56 9.05 -42.41
C ARG A 35 -18.22 9.66 -41.17
N LEU A 36 -19.51 9.99 -41.23
CA LEU A 36 -20.24 10.58 -40.11
C LEU A 36 -20.90 9.57 -39.16
N ARG A 37 -20.84 8.26 -39.48
CA ARG A 37 -21.39 7.18 -38.62
C ARG A 37 -20.33 6.38 -37.88
N VAL A 38 -19.05 6.53 -38.22
CA VAL A 38 -17.94 5.84 -37.52
C VAL A 38 -17.41 6.68 -36.35
N ILE A 39 -17.49 8.01 -36.42
CA ILE A 39 -17.06 8.91 -35.33
C ILE A 39 -17.87 8.71 -34.04
N PRO A 40 -19.22 8.62 -34.04
CA PRO A 40 -19.95 8.36 -32.80
C PRO A 40 -19.76 6.93 -32.29
N LEU A 41 -19.39 5.96 -33.15
CA LEU A 41 -19.13 4.58 -32.74
C LEU A 41 -17.76 4.45 -32.04
N VAL A 42 -16.73 5.15 -32.51
CA VAL A 42 -15.40 5.19 -31.86
C VAL A 42 -15.45 6.02 -30.58
N LEU A 43 -16.26 7.08 -30.52
CA LEU A 43 -16.51 7.85 -29.28
C LEU A 43 -17.37 7.08 -28.26
N LEU A 44 -18.37 6.28 -28.68
CA LEU A 44 -19.10 5.39 -27.76
C LEU A 44 -18.25 4.18 -27.29
N LEU A 45 -17.36 3.66 -28.14
CA LEU A 45 -16.41 2.61 -27.73
C LEU A 45 -15.28 3.14 -26.84
N SER A 46 -14.95 4.44 -26.91
CA SER A 46 -13.95 5.06 -26.02
C SER A 46 -14.54 5.62 -24.72
N VAL A 47 -15.86 5.78 -24.64
CA VAL A 47 -16.57 6.06 -23.37
C VAL A 47 -16.94 4.78 -22.60
N THR A 48 -16.74 3.61 -23.22
CA THR A 48 -16.71 2.30 -22.54
C THR A 48 -15.28 1.76 -22.40
N VAL A 49 -14.28 2.66 -22.28
CA VAL A 49 -13.22 2.36 -21.33
C VAL A 49 -13.91 2.35 -19.98
N SER A 50 -14.41 1.18 -19.60
CA SER A 50 -14.74 0.91 -18.22
C SER A 50 -13.53 1.41 -17.45
N LEU A 51 -13.68 2.52 -16.73
CA LEU A 51 -12.95 2.74 -15.51
C LEU A 51 -13.31 1.50 -14.68
N ALA A 52 -12.58 0.41 -14.90
CA ALA A 52 -12.41 -0.62 -13.90
C ALA A 52 -11.75 0.14 -12.78
N GLN A 53 -12.59 0.80 -11.98
CA GLN A 53 -12.21 1.40 -10.73
C GLN A 53 -11.54 0.25 -10.02
N GLU A 54 -10.21 0.33 -9.90
CA GLU A 54 -9.39 -0.77 -9.41
C GLU A 54 -9.95 -1.11 -8.03
N THR A 55 -10.77 -2.16 -7.97
CA THR A 55 -11.52 -2.50 -6.78
C THR A 55 -10.50 -3.02 -5.80
N SER A 56 -10.24 -2.27 -4.73
CA SER A 56 -9.36 -2.73 -3.65
C SER A 56 -9.83 -4.09 -3.13
N ASP A 57 -8.89 -4.98 -2.85
CA ASP A 57 -9.10 -6.31 -2.26
C ASP A 57 -9.63 -6.23 -0.81
N TYR A 58 -9.64 -5.02 -0.22
CA TYR A 58 -10.10 -4.74 1.13
C TYR A 58 -11.11 -3.59 1.16
N ASP A 59 -12.04 -3.66 2.10
CA ASP A 59 -12.77 -2.52 2.63
C ASP A 59 -11.98 -1.87 3.77
N PHE A 60 -11.74 -0.57 3.67
CA PHE A 60 -11.19 0.22 4.77
C PHE A 60 -12.30 0.96 5.51
N ARG A 61 -12.25 0.92 6.84
CA ARG A 61 -13.11 1.72 7.71
C ARG A 61 -12.29 2.32 8.84
N ARG A 62 -12.54 3.60 9.10
CA ARG A 62 -12.21 4.24 10.38
C ARG A 62 -13.36 4.00 11.35
N VAL A 63 -13.06 3.42 12.51
CA VAL A 63 -14.03 3.13 13.57
C VAL A 63 -13.53 3.79 14.85
N LEU A 64 -14.46 4.26 15.69
CA LEU A 64 -14.13 4.67 17.06
C LEU A 64 -14.45 3.49 17.98
N THR A 65 -13.47 3.08 18.79
CA THR A 65 -13.67 2.05 19.81
C THR A 65 -13.85 2.68 21.18
N SER A 66 -14.69 2.07 22.00
CA SER A 66 -14.79 2.34 23.43
C SER A 66 -13.89 1.44 24.27
N GLU A 67 -13.16 0.51 23.64
CA GLU A 67 -12.21 -0.36 24.32
C GLU A 67 -11.12 0.49 25.00
N PRO A 68 -11.00 0.43 26.35
CA PRO A 68 -10.00 1.22 27.05
C PRO A 68 -8.59 0.70 26.77
N TRP A 69 -7.63 1.63 26.67
CA TRP A 69 -6.21 1.27 26.64
C TRP A 69 -5.78 0.77 28.02
N THR A 70 -5.76 -0.55 28.19
CA THR A 70 -5.47 -1.24 29.45
C THR A 70 -4.16 -2.01 29.35
N ASP A 71 -3.60 -2.42 30.50
CA ASP A 71 -2.35 -3.16 30.56
C ASP A 71 -2.37 -4.41 29.66
N PHE A 72 -1.37 -4.48 28.78
CA PHE A 72 -1.23 -5.59 27.86
C PHE A 72 -0.30 -6.66 28.43
N GLN A 73 -0.88 -7.81 28.76
CA GLN A 73 -0.15 -8.99 29.22
C GLN A 73 0.14 -9.88 28.00
N GLY A 74 1.35 -9.79 27.47
CA GLY A 74 1.82 -10.58 26.34
C GLY A 74 3.32 -10.89 26.45
N THR A 75 3.81 -11.71 25.53
CA THR A 75 5.23 -12.03 25.40
C THR A 75 6.00 -10.77 25.05
N LEU A 76 6.93 -10.40 25.93
CA LEU A 76 7.84 -9.28 25.69
C LEU A 76 8.81 -9.63 24.56
N ILE A 77 8.94 -8.72 23.60
CA ILE A 77 9.98 -8.82 22.59
C ILE A 77 11.21 -8.11 23.16
N PRO A 78 12.35 -8.80 23.33
CA PRO A 78 13.53 -8.25 23.95
C PRO A 78 14.21 -7.30 22.98
N VAL A 79 13.78 -6.05 22.98
CA VAL A 79 14.23 -5.13 21.95
C VAL A 79 15.56 -4.50 22.32
N SER A 80 16.57 -4.74 21.49
CA SER A 80 17.83 -4.01 21.47
C SER A 80 17.65 -2.85 20.49
N TRP A 81 17.05 -1.75 20.95
CA TRP A 81 16.49 -0.74 20.07
C TRP A 81 17.51 -0.10 19.11
N SER A 82 17.44 -0.50 17.83
CA SER A 82 17.94 0.23 16.69
C SER A 82 16.85 0.28 15.61
N GLU A 83 16.88 1.31 14.77
CA GLU A 83 15.93 1.45 13.66
C GLU A 83 15.98 0.20 12.75
N GLY A 84 14.81 -0.34 12.41
CA GLY A 84 14.69 -1.39 11.40
C GLY A 84 15.06 -2.81 11.84
N LEU A 85 15.13 -3.09 13.15
CA LEU A 85 15.27 -4.48 13.60
C LEU A 85 13.93 -5.22 13.49
N LEU A 86 14.00 -6.44 12.95
CA LEU A 86 12.88 -7.35 12.83
C LEU A 86 13.03 -8.50 13.84
N TYR A 87 11.92 -8.87 14.46
CA TYR A 87 11.82 -9.99 15.39
C TYR A 87 10.80 -10.98 14.86
N GLY A 88 11.18 -12.26 14.74
CA GLY A 88 10.19 -13.30 14.51
C GLY A 88 9.14 -13.33 15.63
N ILE A 89 7.97 -13.86 15.35
CA ILE A 89 7.01 -14.20 16.42
C ILE A 89 6.48 -15.61 16.17
N ASP A 90 6.28 -16.37 17.24
CA ASP A 90 5.70 -17.71 17.14
C ASP A 90 4.18 -17.60 17.13
N VAL A 91 3.61 -17.93 15.97
CA VAL A 91 2.17 -17.97 15.72
C VAL A 91 1.70 -19.40 15.41
N GLY A 92 2.57 -20.39 15.60
CA GLY A 92 2.36 -21.78 15.20
C GLY A 92 2.13 -21.93 13.70
N ALA A 93 1.43 -22.99 13.30
CA ALA A 93 1.07 -23.27 11.90
C ALA A 93 -0.23 -22.57 11.44
N ARG A 94 -0.63 -21.46 12.08
CA ARG A 94 -1.89 -20.77 11.77
C ARG A 94 -1.77 -20.02 10.43
N PRO A 95 -2.67 -20.24 9.45
CA PRO A 95 -2.60 -19.57 8.17
C PRO A 95 -2.97 -18.09 8.28
N PHE A 96 -2.22 -17.23 7.59
CA PHE A 96 -2.60 -15.83 7.34
C PHE A 96 -3.19 -15.73 5.94
N ARG A 97 -4.39 -15.17 5.85
CA ARG A 97 -5.07 -14.82 4.60
C ARG A 97 -4.99 -13.33 4.37
N ALA A 98 -4.42 -12.93 3.23
CA ALA A 98 -4.36 -11.54 2.80
C ALA A 98 -4.33 -11.43 1.28
N PHE A 99 -5.05 -10.45 0.71
CA PHE A 99 -5.12 -10.23 -0.75
C PHE A 99 -5.42 -11.51 -1.54
N HIS A 100 -6.37 -12.31 -1.03
CA HIS A 100 -6.77 -13.60 -1.60
C HIS A 100 -5.67 -14.67 -1.66
N GLN A 101 -4.55 -14.45 -0.96
CA GLN A 101 -3.47 -15.42 -0.79
C GLN A 101 -3.49 -15.96 0.63
N GLU A 102 -3.05 -17.21 0.79
CA GLU A 102 -2.86 -17.86 2.08
C GLU A 102 -1.36 -18.10 2.32
N PHE A 103 -0.89 -17.68 3.48
CA PHE A 103 0.48 -17.81 3.95
C PHE A 103 0.48 -18.71 5.17
N VAL A 104 1.05 -19.91 5.06
CA VAL A 104 1.18 -20.84 6.17
C VAL A 104 2.59 -20.71 6.73
N PRO A 105 2.80 -20.35 8.01
CA PRO A 105 4.13 -20.29 8.59
C PRO A 105 4.84 -21.65 8.53
N HIS A 106 6.06 -21.65 8.00
CA HIS A 106 6.99 -22.77 7.93
C HIS A 106 8.42 -22.23 7.68
N ASP A 107 9.39 -23.09 7.40
CA ASP A 107 10.82 -22.71 7.31
C ASP A 107 11.17 -21.58 6.33
N SER A 108 10.31 -21.27 5.34
CA SER A 108 10.52 -20.16 4.40
C SER A 108 9.42 -19.09 4.42
N VAL A 109 8.47 -19.19 5.36
CA VAL A 109 7.44 -18.17 5.60
C VAL A 109 7.63 -17.64 7.02
N ALA A 110 8.30 -16.50 7.12
CA ALA A 110 8.57 -15.86 8.39
C ALA A 110 7.49 -14.81 8.70
N VAL A 111 7.03 -14.81 9.95
CA VAL A 111 6.16 -13.78 10.49
C VAL A 111 6.99 -12.93 11.43
N VAL A 112 7.18 -11.66 11.09
CA VAL A 112 8.11 -10.78 11.81
C VAL A 112 7.44 -9.46 12.18
N VAL A 113 7.95 -8.84 13.24
CA VAL A 113 7.53 -7.53 13.72
C VAL A 113 8.73 -6.63 13.88
N GLY A 114 8.60 -5.39 13.42
CA GLY A 114 9.68 -4.41 13.40
C GLY A 114 9.63 -3.43 14.55
N THR A 115 10.79 -3.00 15.06
CA THR A 115 10.88 -1.94 16.09
C THR A 115 10.33 -0.59 15.66
N ASN A 116 10.16 -0.45 14.35
CA ASN A 116 9.61 0.69 13.66
C ASN A 116 8.09 0.60 13.43
N GLY A 117 7.40 -0.43 13.93
CA GLY A 117 5.94 -0.43 13.93
C GLY A 117 5.28 -1.20 12.78
N VAL A 118 6.02 -2.08 12.11
CA VAL A 118 5.46 -3.00 11.10
C VAL A 118 5.21 -4.39 11.65
N PHE A 119 4.22 -5.02 11.03
CA PHE A 119 4.01 -6.44 11.00
C PHE A 119 4.23 -6.92 9.56
N GLU A 120 5.08 -7.90 9.37
CA GLU A 120 5.44 -8.41 8.05
C GLU A 120 5.25 -9.93 7.96
N ILE A 121 4.83 -10.39 6.79
CA ILE A 121 4.93 -11.80 6.41
C ILE A 121 5.86 -11.87 5.21
N VAL A 122 6.99 -12.54 5.41
CA VAL A 122 8.07 -12.62 4.43
C VAL A 122 8.11 -14.03 3.88
N THR A 123 8.06 -14.14 2.56
CA THR A 123 8.34 -15.36 1.81
C THR A 123 9.43 -15.08 0.78
N PRO A 124 9.99 -16.10 0.10
CA PRO A 124 10.99 -15.87 -0.94
C PRO A 124 10.49 -14.98 -2.09
N THR A 125 9.18 -14.99 -2.35
CA THR A 125 8.59 -14.35 -3.52
C THR A 125 7.51 -13.31 -3.19
N ARG A 126 7.11 -13.22 -1.92
CA ARG A 126 6.06 -12.33 -1.44
C ARG A 126 6.48 -11.66 -0.15
N PHE A 127 6.00 -10.44 0.00
CA PHE A 127 6.25 -9.62 1.17
C PHE A 127 4.98 -8.85 1.48
N LEU A 128 4.26 -9.31 2.51
CA LEU A 128 3.10 -8.63 3.06
C LEU A 128 3.58 -7.68 4.14
N ILE A 129 3.11 -6.44 4.11
CA ILE A 129 3.45 -5.47 5.13
C ILE A 129 2.17 -4.81 5.64
N PHE A 130 2.03 -4.81 6.96
CA PHE A 130 1.02 -4.07 7.68
C PHE A 130 1.68 -3.05 8.59
N ASP A 131 1.40 -1.79 8.32
CA ASP A 131 2.10 -0.65 8.88
C ASP A 131 1.25 0.12 9.88
N GLY A 132 1.78 0.25 11.10
CA GLY A 132 1.25 1.13 12.12
C GLY A 132 1.75 2.56 11.99
N VAL A 133 3.07 2.81 11.94
CA VAL A 133 3.71 4.16 11.98
C VAL A 133 5.17 4.15 11.45
N PHE A 134 5.51 3.40 10.39
CA PHE A 134 6.87 2.89 10.09
C PHE A 134 8.06 3.85 10.09
N THR A 135 8.00 5.03 9.46
CA THR A 135 9.24 5.82 9.24
C THR A 135 9.56 6.85 10.33
N GLN A 136 8.93 6.77 11.49
CA GLN A 136 9.08 7.84 12.46
C GLN A 136 9.15 7.36 13.90
N LEU A 137 9.59 6.13 14.16
CA LEU A 137 9.73 5.62 15.53
C LEU A 137 11.21 5.48 15.93
N ASP A 138 11.60 6.20 16.99
CA ASP A 138 12.85 5.98 17.72
C ASP A 138 12.48 5.32 19.04
N SER A 139 12.53 4.00 19.03
CA SER A 139 12.00 3.21 20.12
C SER A 139 13.01 3.03 21.28
N ALA A 140 14.18 3.70 21.24
CA ALA A 140 15.27 3.61 22.22
C ALA A 140 15.11 4.50 23.48
N VAL A 141 13.89 4.59 24.03
CA VAL A 141 13.59 5.39 25.24
C VAL A 141 13.21 4.49 26.40
N PRO A 142 13.65 4.79 27.64
CA PRO A 142 13.15 4.12 28.83
C PRO A 142 11.62 4.20 28.92
N GLY A 143 10.95 3.04 29.02
CA GLY A 143 9.49 2.94 29.09
C GLY A 143 8.84 2.42 27.81
N THR A 144 9.53 2.42 26.66
CA THR A 144 9.02 1.77 25.45
C THR A 144 8.90 0.27 25.67
N ARG A 145 7.76 -0.31 25.26
CA ARG A 145 7.53 -1.75 25.34
C ARG A 145 6.92 -2.27 24.03
N LEU A 146 7.53 -3.30 23.47
CA LEU A 146 6.97 -4.09 22.38
C LEU A 146 6.62 -5.49 22.91
N SER A 147 5.40 -5.93 22.67
CA SER A 147 4.94 -7.26 23.07
C SER A 147 3.90 -7.80 22.11
N TYR A 148 3.73 -9.11 22.11
CA TYR A 148 2.69 -9.77 21.32
C TYR A 148 2.01 -10.87 22.11
N ARG A 149 0.80 -11.24 21.70
CA ARG A 149 0.12 -12.46 22.16
C ARG A 149 -0.90 -12.92 21.13
N VAL A 150 -1.31 -14.18 21.24
CA VAL A 150 -2.45 -14.72 20.51
C VAL A 150 -3.58 -14.93 21.50
N ASP A 151 -4.64 -14.14 21.37
CA ASP A 151 -5.85 -14.26 22.19
C ASP A 151 -6.80 -15.26 21.51
N ALA A 152 -7.21 -16.30 22.24
CA ALA A 152 -8.27 -17.19 21.77
C ALA A 152 -9.62 -16.46 21.87
N GLY A 153 -10.30 -16.28 20.73
CA GLY A 153 -11.59 -15.62 20.64
C GLY A 153 -12.71 -16.58 20.25
N ILE A 154 -13.95 -16.22 20.59
CA ILE A 154 -15.15 -16.97 20.17
C ILE A 154 -15.28 -16.97 18.64
N GLU A 155 -14.90 -15.87 17.99
CA GLU A 155 -14.89 -15.72 16.53
C GLU A 155 -13.58 -16.18 15.88
N GLY A 156 -12.69 -16.81 16.65
CA GLY A 156 -11.36 -17.25 16.24
C GLY A 156 -10.22 -16.53 16.97
N ASP A 157 -9.02 -17.07 16.79
CA ASP A 157 -7.81 -16.49 17.38
C ASP A 157 -7.50 -15.11 16.80
N VAL A 158 -6.95 -14.23 17.63
CA VAL A 158 -6.49 -12.89 17.25
C VAL A 158 -5.03 -12.72 17.67
N LEU A 159 -4.14 -12.50 16.70
CA LEU A 159 -2.79 -12.02 16.98
C LEU A 159 -2.86 -10.53 17.32
N ARG A 160 -2.27 -10.14 18.45
CA ARG A 160 -2.14 -8.75 18.88
C ARG A 160 -0.67 -8.43 19.09
N ILE A 161 -0.20 -7.35 18.47
CA ILE A 161 1.16 -6.84 18.57
C ILE A 161 1.07 -5.41 19.06
N ARG A 162 1.62 -5.13 20.24
CA ARG A 162 1.44 -3.86 20.94
C ARG A 162 2.75 -3.12 21.12
N TYR A 163 2.69 -1.85 20.75
CA TYR A 163 3.73 -0.84 20.90
C TYR A 163 3.24 0.17 21.94
N ASP A 164 3.76 0.09 23.16
CA ASP A 164 3.44 1.03 24.23
C ASP A 164 4.57 2.08 24.37
N SER A 165 4.19 3.35 24.40
CA SER A 165 5.08 4.50 24.62
C SER A 165 6.30 4.56 23.69
N VAL A 166 6.13 4.21 22.41
CA VAL A 166 7.19 4.37 21.40
C VAL A 166 7.44 5.85 21.12
N ARG A 167 8.71 6.26 21.07
CA ARG A 167 9.06 7.65 20.77
C ARG A 167 9.08 7.90 19.27
N ILE A 168 8.85 9.16 18.89
CA ILE A 168 8.98 9.64 17.52
C ILE A 168 10.45 9.93 17.18
N ALA A 169 10.95 9.30 16.11
CA ALA A 169 12.30 9.48 15.60
C ALA A 169 12.57 10.92 15.16
N SER A 170 13.84 11.31 15.19
CA SER A 170 14.32 12.62 14.73
C SER A 170 13.72 13.84 15.47
N ILE A 171 13.08 13.63 16.62
CA ILE A 171 12.57 14.71 17.49
C ILE A 171 13.37 14.72 18.80
N ALA A 172 13.95 15.87 19.15
CA ALA A 172 14.81 16.00 20.32
C ALA A 172 14.07 15.73 21.65
N ALA A 173 12.80 16.13 21.76
CA ALA A 173 11.97 15.85 22.92
C ALA A 173 11.40 14.41 22.85
N PRO A 174 11.26 13.71 23.99
CA PRO A 174 10.82 12.32 24.05
C PRO A 174 9.30 12.20 23.90
N HIS A 175 8.77 12.62 22.75
CA HIS A 175 7.34 12.52 22.48
C HIS A 175 6.96 11.10 22.12
N THR A 176 5.92 10.57 22.77
CA THR A 176 5.52 9.17 22.64
C THR A 176 4.10 9.00 22.11
N LEU A 177 3.88 7.84 21.49
CA LEU A 177 2.58 7.34 21.08
C LEU A 177 2.49 5.84 21.37
N SER A 178 1.27 5.31 21.45
CA SER A 178 1.02 3.88 21.63
C SER A 178 0.03 3.39 20.57
N PHE A 179 0.24 2.19 20.06
CA PHE A 179 -0.68 1.56 19.11
C PHE A 179 -0.55 0.04 19.13
N GLU A 180 -1.56 -0.64 18.61
CA GLU A 180 -1.64 -2.09 18.57
C GLU A 180 -2.09 -2.54 17.17
N LEU A 181 -1.35 -3.47 16.59
CA LEU A 181 -1.72 -4.15 15.35
C LEU A 181 -2.43 -5.45 15.71
N ARG A 182 -3.60 -5.68 15.14
CA ARG A 182 -4.36 -6.93 15.27
C ARG A 182 -4.50 -7.64 13.94
N TYR A 183 -4.43 -8.96 13.98
CA TYR A 183 -4.81 -9.82 12.88
C TYR A 183 -5.80 -10.88 13.37
N HIS A 184 -6.97 -10.94 12.73
CA HIS A 184 -8.05 -11.89 13.06
C HIS A 184 -7.94 -13.12 12.15
N PHE A 185 -7.48 -14.25 12.67
CA PHE A 185 -7.17 -15.44 11.86
C PHE A 185 -8.38 -16.00 11.12
N ALA A 186 -9.57 -15.98 11.73
CA ALA A 186 -10.78 -16.54 11.12
C ALA A 186 -11.28 -15.73 9.91
N THR A 187 -11.06 -14.42 9.90
CA THR A 187 -11.67 -13.50 8.92
C THR A 187 -10.66 -12.83 8.00
N GLY A 188 -9.36 -12.88 8.32
CA GLY A 188 -8.31 -12.17 7.59
C GLY A 188 -8.32 -10.66 7.80
N VAL A 189 -9.03 -10.17 8.81
CA VAL A 189 -9.12 -8.73 9.11
C VAL A 189 -7.82 -8.25 9.76
N PHE A 190 -7.31 -7.12 9.27
CA PHE A 190 -6.23 -6.36 9.90
C PHE A 190 -6.80 -5.13 10.61
N GLU A 191 -6.29 -4.80 11.79
CA GLU A 191 -6.67 -3.58 12.50
C GLU A 191 -5.47 -2.88 13.13
N ALA A 192 -5.43 -1.56 13.01
CA ALA A 192 -4.51 -0.72 13.78
C ALA A 192 -5.33 0.07 14.79
N HIS A 193 -5.10 -0.19 16.07
CA HIS A 193 -5.76 0.43 17.21
C HIS A 193 -4.82 1.48 17.81
N TYR A 194 -5.28 2.73 17.86
CA TYR A 194 -4.45 3.85 18.33
C TYR A 194 -4.77 4.16 19.80
N GLY A 195 -3.72 4.15 20.61
CA GLY A 195 -3.76 4.36 22.05
C GLY A 195 -3.35 5.78 22.45
N PRO A 196 -3.00 5.98 23.73
CA PRO A 196 -2.48 7.23 24.26
C PRO A 196 -1.29 7.75 23.45
N ALA A 197 -1.30 9.04 23.17
CA ALA A 197 -0.21 9.76 22.56
C ALA A 197 -0.06 11.13 23.23
N ASP A 198 1.15 11.67 23.24
CA ASP A 198 1.38 13.02 23.74
C ASP A 198 0.58 14.03 22.91
N THR A 199 0.10 15.08 23.56
CA THR A 199 -0.74 16.13 22.92
C THR A 199 -0.05 16.88 21.78
N ILE A 200 1.28 16.77 21.68
CA ILE A 200 2.11 17.41 20.66
C ILE A 200 2.36 16.50 19.45
N VAL A 201 2.12 15.18 19.55
CA VAL A 201 2.40 14.22 18.46
C VAL A 201 1.75 14.64 17.14
N ASN A 202 0.49 15.07 17.15
CA ASN A 202 -0.21 15.53 15.94
C ASN A 202 0.38 16.81 15.33
N LYS A 203 1.12 17.61 16.10
CA LYS A 203 1.82 18.81 15.60
C LYS A 203 3.19 18.48 15.03
N ILE A 204 3.77 17.35 15.46
CA ILE A 204 5.06 16.85 14.96
C ILE A 204 4.89 16.23 13.59
N PHE A 205 3.82 15.45 13.42
CA PHE A 205 3.51 14.80 12.16
C PHE A 205 2.84 15.78 11.18
N ASP A 206 3.68 16.49 10.44
CA ASP A 206 3.32 17.49 9.44
C ASP A 206 3.61 17.01 8.02
N ALA A 207 3.48 17.88 7.01
CA ALA A 207 3.72 17.53 5.62
C ALA A 207 5.18 17.11 5.30
N GLN A 208 6.13 17.33 6.20
CA GLN A 208 7.55 16.95 6.03
C GLN A 208 7.90 15.68 6.81
N ARG A 209 7.15 15.36 7.86
CA ARG A 209 7.37 14.23 8.75
C ARG A 209 6.06 13.49 8.90
N ALA A 210 5.58 12.85 7.85
CA ALA A 210 4.28 12.20 7.86
C ALA A 210 4.45 10.68 7.96
N PRO A 211 3.76 9.98 8.89
CA PRO A 211 3.87 8.54 9.00
C PRO A 211 3.31 7.82 7.79
N TYR A 212 3.88 6.64 7.56
CA TYR A 212 3.35 5.60 6.69
C TYR A 212 2.48 4.67 7.51
N MET A 213 1.31 4.33 6.98
CA MET A 213 0.32 3.48 7.64
C MET A 213 -0.50 2.81 6.53
N GLY A 214 -0.75 1.52 6.62
CA GLY A 214 -1.46 0.81 5.56
C GLY A 214 -1.10 -0.65 5.42
N LEU A 215 -1.65 -1.27 4.39
CA LEU A 215 -1.47 -2.69 4.11
C LEU A 215 -1.10 -2.85 2.63
N CYS A 216 -0.03 -3.59 2.34
CA CYS A 216 0.36 -3.91 0.98
C CYS A 216 0.93 -5.32 0.84
N LEU A 217 0.87 -5.85 -0.37
CA LEU A 217 1.49 -7.10 -0.76
C LEU A 217 2.34 -6.85 -2.01
N THR A 218 3.63 -7.14 -1.90
CA THR A 218 4.63 -6.86 -2.93
C THR A 218 5.60 -8.04 -3.06
N THR A 219 6.55 -7.97 -4.00
CA THR A 219 7.78 -8.76 -3.93
C THR A 219 8.73 -8.14 -2.87
N PRO A 220 9.64 -8.93 -2.26
CA PRO A 220 10.61 -8.42 -1.28
C PRO A 220 11.47 -7.26 -1.82
N THR A 221 11.74 -7.24 -3.13
CA THR A 221 12.53 -6.20 -3.80
C THR A 221 11.71 -5.00 -4.27
N PHE A 222 10.41 -4.93 -3.93
CA PHE A 222 9.51 -3.86 -4.39
C PHE A 222 9.50 -3.68 -5.92
N THR A 223 9.70 -4.77 -6.66
CA THR A 223 9.67 -4.76 -8.13
C THR A 223 8.26 -4.93 -8.68
N LYS A 224 7.35 -5.53 -7.89
CA LYS A 224 5.94 -5.74 -8.28
C LYS A 224 5.02 -5.61 -7.07
N MET A 225 3.95 -4.82 -7.21
CA MET A 225 2.89 -4.64 -6.22
C MET A 225 1.67 -5.49 -6.61
N TYR A 226 1.28 -6.42 -5.76
CA TYR A 226 0.11 -7.29 -5.97
C TYR A 226 -1.17 -6.68 -5.41
N GLY A 227 -1.07 -5.93 -4.31
CA GLY A 227 -2.22 -5.29 -3.68
C GLY A 227 -1.77 -4.18 -2.74
N LYS A 228 -2.58 -3.13 -2.65
CA LYS A 228 -2.31 -1.99 -1.76
C LYS A 228 -3.63 -1.40 -1.29
N ILE A 229 -3.68 -1.09 0.00
CA ILE A 229 -4.73 -0.25 0.60
C ILE A 229 -4.07 0.66 1.63
N TRP A 230 -3.97 1.93 1.26
CA TRP A 230 -3.08 2.85 1.95
C TRP A 230 -3.78 4.16 2.32
N PRO A 231 -4.18 4.37 3.59
CA PRO A 231 -4.73 5.63 4.03
C PRO A 231 -3.68 6.75 3.98
N TYR A 232 -4.10 7.94 3.55
CA TYR A 232 -3.25 9.12 3.50
C TYR A 232 -4.05 10.40 3.75
N ARG A 233 -3.32 11.53 3.84
CA ARG A 233 -3.87 12.86 4.10
C ARG A 233 -4.32 13.06 5.55
N LEU A 234 -5.61 13.17 5.85
CA LEU A 234 -6.06 13.50 7.22
C LEU A 234 -6.37 12.21 8.01
N PRO A 235 -5.85 12.03 9.25
CA PRO A 235 -6.11 10.82 10.02
C PRO A 235 -7.59 10.59 10.37
N ASP A 236 -8.37 11.66 10.54
CA ASP A 236 -9.78 11.55 10.92
C ASP A 236 -10.72 11.33 9.72
N ASP A 237 -10.24 11.63 8.51
CA ASP A 237 -10.97 11.45 7.24
C ASP A 237 -9.96 11.11 6.12
N PRO A 238 -9.38 9.90 6.15
CA PRO A 238 -8.28 9.55 5.26
C PRO A 238 -8.80 9.30 3.85
N TRP A 239 -7.99 9.73 2.88
CA TRP A 239 -8.13 9.25 1.51
C TRP A 239 -7.45 7.90 1.37
N LEU A 240 -7.86 7.10 0.39
CA LEU A 240 -7.30 5.78 0.14
C LEU A 240 -6.55 5.76 -1.18
N ASP A 241 -5.31 5.31 -1.13
CA ASP A 241 -4.54 4.96 -2.30
C ASP A 241 -4.50 3.43 -2.45
N THR A 242 -5.07 2.96 -3.56
CA THR A 242 -5.17 1.54 -3.90
C THR A 242 -4.38 1.20 -5.15
N ALA A 243 -3.73 2.20 -5.78
CA ALA A 243 -2.98 1.99 -7.00
C ALA A 243 -1.78 1.08 -6.74
N ARG A 244 -1.64 0.00 -7.52
CA ARG A 244 -0.57 -1.00 -7.37
C ARG A 244 0.80 -0.49 -7.83
N THR A 245 1.33 0.49 -7.12
CA THR A 245 2.64 1.13 -7.32
C THR A 245 3.41 1.17 -6.00
N VAL A 246 4.74 1.30 -6.08
CA VAL A 246 5.64 1.45 -4.92
C VAL A 246 5.71 2.87 -4.37
N LYS A 247 4.74 3.71 -4.72
CA LYS A 247 4.58 5.03 -4.12
C LYS A 247 3.60 4.89 -2.96
N PHE A 248 4.01 5.37 -1.80
CA PHE A 248 3.21 5.36 -0.59
C PHE A 248 2.94 6.82 -0.19
N PRO A 249 1.71 7.32 -0.29
CA PRO A 249 1.38 8.63 0.26
C PRO A 249 1.32 8.56 1.80
N GLN A 250 1.54 9.68 2.49
CA GLN A 250 1.65 9.70 3.95
C GLN A 250 0.43 10.36 4.62
N LEU A 251 0.25 10.12 5.92
CA LEU A 251 -0.76 10.79 6.75
C LEU A 251 -0.20 12.04 7.41
N PHE A 252 -0.93 13.15 7.37
CA PHE A 252 -0.61 14.40 8.05
C PHE A 252 -1.16 14.38 9.47
N GLY A 253 -0.46 13.66 10.34
CA GLY A 253 -0.85 13.43 11.73
C GLY A 253 -0.87 11.94 12.05
N VAL A 254 -1.33 11.61 13.27
CA VAL A 254 -1.70 10.25 13.65
C VAL A 254 -3.17 10.22 14.08
N PRO A 255 -3.84 9.06 13.98
CA PRO A 255 -5.20 8.95 14.48
C PRO A 255 -5.29 9.23 15.98
N GLN A 256 -6.41 9.84 16.41
CA GLN A 256 -6.63 10.11 17.83
C GLN A 256 -6.74 8.81 18.64
N PRO A 257 -6.40 8.84 19.95
CA PRO A 257 -6.64 7.71 20.85
C PRO A 257 -8.09 7.20 20.75
N GLY A 258 -8.27 5.88 20.71
CA GLY A 258 -9.57 5.23 20.51
C GLY A 258 -9.99 5.11 19.04
N THR A 259 -9.15 5.54 18.09
CA THR A 259 -9.40 5.27 16.67
C THR A 259 -8.92 3.87 16.30
N VAL A 260 -9.67 3.21 15.42
CA VAL A 260 -9.30 1.93 14.80
C VAL A 260 -9.35 2.10 13.28
N TYR A 261 -8.26 1.77 12.62
CA TYR A 261 -8.23 1.57 11.18
C TYR A 261 -8.41 0.08 10.90
N ARG A 262 -9.53 -0.28 10.29
CA ARG A 262 -9.92 -1.67 10.02
C ARG A 262 -9.89 -1.94 8.53
N TYR A 263 -9.16 -2.99 8.14
CA TYR A 263 -9.03 -3.48 6.77
C TYR A 263 -9.72 -4.86 6.72
N SER A 264 -10.90 -4.91 6.11
CA SER A 264 -11.69 -6.15 6.00
C SER A 264 -11.55 -6.72 4.59
N PRO A 265 -11.11 -7.97 4.40
CA PRO A 265 -11.04 -8.57 3.08
C PRO A 265 -12.41 -8.53 2.40
N ARG A 266 -12.45 -8.11 1.14
CA ARG A 266 -13.68 -8.25 0.35
C ARG A 266 -13.81 -9.70 -0.11
N PRO A 267 -15.03 -10.27 -0.13
CA PRO A 267 -15.25 -11.52 -0.84
C PRO A 267 -14.93 -11.30 -2.32
N THR A 268 -14.05 -12.11 -2.91
CA THR A 268 -13.88 -12.13 -4.36
C THR A 268 -15.18 -12.67 -4.96
N PRO A 269 -15.77 -12.05 -5.99
CA PRO A 269 -16.65 -12.78 -6.89
C PRO A 269 -15.85 -13.99 -7.41
N THR A 270 -16.41 -15.20 -7.27
CA THR A 270 -15.79 -16.45 -7.75
C THR A 270 -15.62 -16.45 -9.26
N SER A 271 -14.59 -15.75 -9.74
CA SER A 271 -13.93 -15.90 -11.03
C SER A 271 -12.81 -14.86 -11.14
N VAL A 272 -11.64 -15.19 -10.60
CA VAL A 272 -10.37 -14.61 -11.04
C VAL A 272 -9.47 -15.77 -11.40
N THR A 273 -9.46 -16.12 -12.68
CA THR A 273 -8.31 -16.79 -13.29
C THR A 273 -7.22 -15.74 -13.37
N ASP A 274 -6.11 -15.93 -12.65
CA ASP A 274 -4.87 -15.25 -12.97
C ASP A 274 -4.47 -15.63 -14.40
N ALA A 275 -3.87 -14.69 -15.14
CA ALA A 275 -3.27 -15.03 -16.44
C ALA A 275 -2.13 -16.06 -16.30
N ASP A 276 -1.58 -16.26 -15.10
CA ASP A 276 -0.44 -17.15 -14.87
C ASP A 276 -0.64 -18.24 -13.79
N GLY A 277 -1.74 -18.26 -13.03
CA GLY A 277 -2.17 -19.39 -12.18
C GLY A 277 -1.13 -20.11 -11.30
N GLY A 278 0.03 -19.51 -11.03
CA GLY A 278 1.18 -20.20 -10.48
C GLY A 278 1.28 -20.01 -8.97
N ILE A 279 1.18 -21.12 -8.22
CA ILE A 279 1.80 -21.22 -6.90
C ILE A 279 3.31 -21.20 -7.15
N VAL A 280 3.99 -20.10 -6.79
CA VAL A 280 5.44 -20.03 -6.92
C VAL A 280 6.08 -20.70 -5.70
N GLY A 281 6.23 -22.01 -5.78
CA GLY A 281 7.35 -22.71 -5.17
C GLY A 281 8.51 -22.68 -6.15
N GLU A 282 9.31 -21.62 -6.11
CA GLU A 282 10.69 -21.75 -6.55
C GLU A 282 11.47 -22.33 -5.36
N ASP A 283 12.34 -23.31 -5.64
CA ASP A 283 13.33 -23.84 -4.71
C ASP A 283 14.30 -22.72 -4.32
N VAL A 284 13.87 -21.84 -3.41
CA VAL A 284 14.70 -20.78 -2.86
C VAL A 284 15.26 -21.25 -1.54
N ASP A 285 16.59 -21.23 -1.43
CA ASP A 285 17.31 -21.50 -0.19
C ASP A 285 16.73 -20.60 0.93
N PRO A 286 16.20 -21.17 2.03
CA PRO A 286 15.66 -20.39 3.14
C PRO A 286 16.71 -19.46 3.79
N ASN A 287 18.01 -19.68 3.51
CA ASN A 287 19.09 -18.79 3.96
C ASN A 287 19.32 -17.56 3.07
N SER A 288 18.63 -17.43 1.92
CA SER A 288 18.80 -16.31 0.98
C SER A 288 17.67 -15.29 1.03
N VAL A 289 16.79 -15.33 2.04
CA VAL A 289 15.73 -14.32 2.20
C VAL A 289 16.38 -13.01 2.66
N GLU A 290 16.45 -12.06 1.74
CA GLU A 290 16.87 -10.69 2.02
C GLU A 290 15.65 -9.87 2.48
N TYR A 291 15.79 -9.20 3.62
CA TYR A 291 14.75 -8.35 4.19
C TYR A 291 14.96 -6.91 3.71
N TYR A 292 13.88 -6.21 3.40
CA TYR A 292 13.93 -4.85 2.88
C TYR A 292 12.85 -3.99 3.52
N ASP A 293 13.11 -2.69 3.68
CA ASP A 293 12.06 -1.72 4.01
C ASP A 293 11.42 -1.08 2.76
N TYR A 294 10.40 -0.24 2.96
CA TYR A 294 9.74 0.50 1.86
C TYR A 294 10.64 1.49 1.12
N LEU A 295 11.82 1.80 1.65
CA LEU A 295 12.83 2.62 0.99
C LEU A 295 13.81 1.75 0.16
N GLY A 296 13.56 0.44 0.09
CA GLY A 296 14.44 -0.52 -0.56
C GLY A 296 15.76 -0.73 0.19
N ARG A 297 15.85 -0.33 1.46
CA ARG A 297 17.04 -0.53 2.29
C ARG A 297 17.04 -1.97 2.79
N ARG A 298 18.14 -2.67 2.55
CA ARG A 298 18.36 -4.03 3.08
C ARG A 298 18.45 -3.98 4.61
N LEU A 299 17.57 -4.73 5.28
CA LEU A 299 17.60 -4.95 6.72
C LEU A 299 18.60 -6.08 7.03
N LEU A 300 19.44 -5.89 8.04
CA LEU A 300 20.54 -6.82 8.36
C LEU A 300 20.03 -8.02 9.16
N HIS A 301 20.31 -9.24 8.67
CA HIS A 301 20.08 -10.52 9.34
C HIS A 301 21.40 -11.08 9.89
N VAL A 302 21.43 -11.53 11.15
CA VAL A 302 22.64 -12.12 11.76
C VAL A 302 22.56 -13.65 11.63
N MET A 303 23.52 -14.26 10.92
CA MET A 303 23.54 -15.71 10.63
C MET A 303 23.92 -16.58 11.83
N GLY A 304 23.29 -17.77 11.98
CA GLY A 304 23.80 -18.81 12.87
C GLY A 304 22.94 -20.02 13.26
N GLN A 305 21.65 -20.13 12.94
CA GLN A 305 20.84 -21.33 13.26
C GLN A 305 19.79 -21.64 12.18
N ARG A 306 19.41 -22.92 12.05
CA ARG A 306 18.36 -23.39 11.12
C ARG A 306 16.99 -22.93 11.64
N GLY A 307 16.28 -22.15 10.82
CA GLY A 307 15.08 -21.39 11.22
C GLY A 307 15.44 -20.10 11.98
N PRO A 308 14.61 -19.04 11.98
CA PRO A 308 14.95 -17.78 12.66
C PRO A 308 15.04 -18.01 14.17
N VAL A 309 16.27 -18.15 14.68
CA VAL A 309 16.53 -18.26 16.11
C VAL A 309 16.88 -16.90 16.69
N PHE A 310 16.03 -16.52 17.63
CA PHE A 310 16.12 -15.41 18.57
C PHE A 310 17.42 -15.42 19.36
N VAL A 311 18.18 -14.33 19.27
CA VAL A 311 19.30 -14.10 20.19
C VAL A 311 18.75 -13.45 21.46
N LYS A 312 18.77 -14.22 22.56
CA LYS A 312 18.68 -13.69 23.92
C LYS A 312 20.02 -13.00 24.25
N PRO A 313 20.05 -11.73 24.68
CA PRO A 313 21.31 -11.07 24.99
C PRO A 313 21.94 -11.66 26.25
N ARG A 314 23.27 -11.76 26.27
CA ARG A 314 24.07 -11.86 27.49
C ARG A 314 24.30 -10.46 28.04
#